data_AF-A0AAN9FZJ9-F1
#
_entry.id   AF-A0AAN9FZJ9-F1
#
_cell.length_a   1.000
_cell.length_b   1.000
_cell.length_c   1.000
_cell.angle_alpha   90.00
_cell.angle_beta   90.00
_cell.angle_gamma   90.00
#
_symmetry.space_group_name_H-M   'P 1'
#
loop_
_entity.id
_entity.type
_entity.pdbx_description
1 polymer ?
#
loop_
_entity_poly.entity_id
_entity_poly.type
_entity_poly.pdbx_seq_one_letter_code
_entity_poly.pdbx_strand_id
1 'polypeptide(L)'
;MRILVPSLTNSPGNGATALTWLSHQRPESLDPRAKYRSLCSVTGKTYVGTEKLKVDERESMALLHHLEKMRTEGLFEFNQRYGNIS
;
A
#
# COMPACT_ATOMS: atom_id res chain seq x y z
N MET A 1 -8.02 -0.30 -26.72
CA MET A 1 -8.26 -1.59 -26.02
C MET A 1 -8.29 -1.35 -24.52
N ARG A 2 -9.48 -1.13 -23.92
CA ARG A 2 -9.70 -0.83 -22.49
C ARG A 2 -10.53 -1.93 -21.79
N ILE A 3 -10.41 -3.18 -22.24
CA ILE A 3 -11.24 -4.32 -21.77
C ILE A 3 -10.41 -5.35 -20.98
N LEU A 4 -9.07 -5.27 -21.03
CA LEU A 4 -8.17 -6.34 -20.58
C LEU A 4 -7.15 -5.90 -19.53
N VAL A 5 -7.45 -4.85 -18.75
CA VAL A 5 -6.57 -4.45 -17.63
C VAL A 5 -7.17 -5.01 -16.34
N PRO A 6 -6.61 -6.10 -15.76
CA PRO A 6 -7.18 -6.77 -14.60
C PRO A 6 -7.22 -5.89 -13.34
N SER A 7 -6.47 -4.78 -13.34
CA SER A 7 -6.36 -3.81 -12.26
C SER A 7 -7.27 -2.59 -12.41
N LEU A 8 -8.10 -2.51 -13.46
CA LEU A 8 -9.09 -1.43 -13.57
C LEU A 8 -10.28 -1.72 -12.66
N THR A 9 -10.28 -1.07 -11.51
CA THR A 9 -11.34 -1.05 -10.51
C THR A 9 -12.55 -0.26 -11.01
N ASN A 10 -13.31 -0.81 -11.97
CA ASN A 10 -14.60 -0.24 -12.38
C ASN A 10 -15.73 -0.53 -11.36
N SER A 11 -15.44 -1.33 -10.33
CA SER A 11 -16.34 -1.62 -9.20
C SER A 11 -15.57 -1.47 -7.87
N PRO A 12 -16.11 -0.79 -6.84
CA PRO A 12 -15.44 -0.55 -5.56
C PRO A 12 -14.94 -1.82 -4.87
N GLY A 13 -15.69 -2.94 -4.97
CA GLY A 13 -15.32 -4.21 -4.35
C GLY A 13 -14.05 -4.84 -4.95
N ASN A 14 -13.77 -4.54 -6.22
CA ASN A 14 -12.57 -5.03 -6.90
C ASN A 14 -11.31 -4.34 -6.40
N GLY A 15 -11.41 -3.18 -5.74
CA GLY A 15 -10.25 -2.51 -5.11
C GLY A 15 -9.90 -3.13 -3.75
N ALA A 16 -10.91 -3.49 -2.95
CA ALA A 16 -10.73 -3.92 -1.57
C ALA A 16 -10.37 -5.41 -1.39
N THR A 17 -10.51 -6.25 -2.42
CA THR A 17 -10.34 -7.71 -2.30
C THR A 17 -9.00 -8.13 -1.68
N ALA A 18 -7.87 -7.54 -2.10
CA ALA A 18 -6.56 -7.86 -1.53
C ALA A 18 -6.43 -7.37 -0.08
N LEU A 19 -7.02 -6.22 0.27
CA LEU A 19 -6.98 -5.70 1.63
C LEU A 19 -7.80 -6.59 2.58
N THR A 20 -9.02 -6.95 2.18
CA THR A 20 -9.85 -7.90 2.92
C THR A 20 -9.18 -9.25 3.03
N TRP A 21 -8.54 -9.76 1.98
CA TRP A 21 -7.84 -11.03 2.06
C TRP A 21 -6.65 -10.96 3.03
N LEU A 22 -5.83 -9.90 2.96
CA LEU A 22 -4.68 -9.68 3.83
C LEU A 22 -5.07 -9.62 5.32
N SER A 23 -6.20 -8.99 5.65
CA SER A 23 -6.65 -8.88 7.05
C SER A 23 -6.99 -10.22 7.70
N HIS A 24 -7.21 -11.26 6.92
CA HIS A 24 -7.48 -12.61 7.41
C HIS A 24 -6.24 -13.53 7.39
N GLN A 25 -5.11 -13.07 6.86
CA GLN A 25 -3.88 -13.86 6.81
C GLN A 25 -3.06 -13.71 8.09
N ARG A 26 -2.28 -14.74 8.42
CA ARG A 26 -1.26 -14.65 9.47
C ARG A 26 -0.06 -13.87 8.92
N PRO A 27 0.42 -12.82 9.60
CA PRO A 27 1.51 -11.99 9.08
C PRO A 27 2.80 -12.79 8.84
N GLU A 28 3.06 -13.83 9.63
CA GLU A 28 4.23 -14.69 9.52
C GLU A 28 4.21 -15.58 8.28
N SER A 29 3.02 -15.80 7.69
CA SER A 29 2.86 -16.62 6.49
C SER A 29 3.02 -15.84 5.19
N LEU A 30 3.11 -14.51 5.26
CA LEU A 30 3.19 -13.63 4.11
C LEU A 30 4.64 -13.32 3.74
N ASP A 31 4.92 -13.24 2.44
CA ASP A 31 6.20 -12.72 1.96
C ASP A 31 6.25 -11.20 2.15
N PRO A 32 7.17 -10.66 2.99
CA PRO A 32 7.32 -9.22 3.22
C PRO A 32 7.81 -8.47 1.96
N ARG A 33 8.35 -9.19 0.96
CA ARG A 33 8.83 -8.63 -0.30
C ARG A 33 7.82 -8.81 -1.44
N ALA A 34 6.58 -9.16 -1.13
CA ALA A 34 5.52 -9.33 -2.12
C ALA A 34 4.49 -8.20 -2.06
N LYS A 35 4.06 -7.76 -3.25
CA LYS A 35 2.93 -6.88 -3.46
C LYS A 35 1.69 -7.72 -3.78
N TYR A 36 0.69 -7.65 -2.92
CA TYR A 36 -0.62 -8.27 -3.15
C TYR A 36 -1.55 -7.28 -3.85
N ARG A 37 -2.18 -7.70 -4.94
CA ARG A 37 -3.04 -6.85 -5.78
C ARG A 37 -4.39 -7.48 -5.98
N SER A 38 -5.44 -6.68 -5.92
CA SER A 38 -6.77 -7.09 -6.32
C SER A 38 -6.84 -7.16 -7.85
N LEU A 39 -7.18 -8.32 -8.39
CA LEU A 39 -7.30 -8.56 -9.83
C LEU A 39 -8.68 -9.12 -10.16
N CYS A 40 -9.18 -8.83 -11.36
CA CYS A 40 -10.41 -9.39 -11.89
C CYS A 40 -10.12 -10.29 -13.09
N SER A 41 -10.71 -11.48 -13.11
CA SER A 41 -10.70 -12.37 -14.28
C SER A 41 -11.63 -11.85 -15.37
N VAL A 42 -11.43 -12.30 -16.61
CA VAL A 42 -12.31 -11.95 -17.74
C VAL A 42 -13.76 -12.41 -17.49
N THR A 43 -13.97 -13.42 -16.65
CA THR A 43 -15.29 -13.91 -16.23
C THR A 43 -15.88 -13.18 -15.02
N GLY A 44 -15.25 -12.09 -14.56
CA GLY A 44 -15.76 -11.23 -13.49
C GLY A 44 -15.44 -11.68 -12.06
N LYS A 45 -14.72 -12.80 -11.88
CA LYS A 45 -14.29 -13.25 -10.55
C LYS A 45 -13.07 -12.46 -10.07
N THR A 46 -13.12 -11.92 -8.85
CA THR A 46 -12.00 -11.25 -8.20
C THR A 46 -11.07 -12.26 -7.52
N TYR A 47 -9.78 -11.99 -7.55
CA TYR A 47 -8.75 -12.79 -6.89
C TYR A 47 -7.58 -11.91 -6.45
N VAL A 48 -6.75 -12.44 -5.56
CA VAL A 48 -5.51 -11.78 -5.11
C VAL A 48 -4.35 -12.29 -5.94
N GLY A 49 -3.70 -11.39 -6.67
CA GLY A 49 -2.44 -11.66 -7.33
C GLY A 49 -1.26 -11.26 -6.46
N THR A 50 -0.19 -12.03 -6.53
CA THR A 50 1.06 -11.76 -5.82
C THR A 50 2.15 -11.42 -6.82
N GLU A 51 2.86 -10.32 -6.61
CA GLU A 51 3.99 -9.90 -7.44
C GLU A 51 5.18 -9.56 -6.56
N LYS A 52 6.40 -9.96 -6.96
CA LYS A 52 7.61 -9.60 -6.23
C LYS A 52 7.83 -8.09 -6.30
N LEU A 53 7.93 -7.46 -5.13
CA LEU A 53 8.16 -6.04 -5.03
C LEU A 53 9.61 -5.73 -5.43
N LYS A 54 9.77 -4.94 -6.49
CA LYS A 54 11.07 -4.41 -6.92
C LYS A 54 11.45 -3.23 -6.02
N VAL A 55 11.84 -3.53 -4.78
CA VAL A 55 12.37 -2.51 -3.86
C VAL A 55 13.88 -2.55 -3.92
N ASP A 56 14.48 -1.41 -4.25
CA ASP A 56 15.88 -1.16 -3.92
C ASP A 56 15.96 -0.72 -2.45
N GLU A 57 16.78 -1.42 -1.68
CA GLU A 57 16.89 -1.19 -0.23
C GLU A 57 17.39 0.22 0.09
N ARG A 58 18.30 0.76 -0.73
CA ARG A 58 18.85 2.10 -0.52
C ARG A 58 17.78 3.16 -0.81
N GLU A 59 17.02 3.00 -1.89
CA GLU A 59 15.89 3.88 -2.19
C GLU A 59 14.82 3.82 -1.09
N SER A 60 14.53 2.63 -0.57
CA SER A 60 13.58 2.45 0.55
C SER A 60 14.04 3.18 1.81
N MET A 61 15.32 3.05 2.18
CA MET A 61 15.87 3.75 3.35
C MET A 61 15.87 5.26 3.18
N ALA A 62 16.23 5.76 1.98
CA ALA A 62 16.21 7.19 1.68
C ALA A 62 14.80 7.77 1.78
N LEU A 63 13.79 7.05 1.28
CA LEU A 63 12.39 7.45 1.40
C LEU A 63 11.93 7.47 2.86
N LEU A 64 12.25 6.44 3.65
CA LEU A 64 11.91 6.40 5.07
C LEU A 64 12.51 7.59 5.83
N HIS A 65 13.80 7.85 5.65
CA HIS A 65 14.47 8.99 6.28
C HIS A 65 13.84 10.33 5.87
N HIS A 66 13.44 10.47 4.59
CA HIS A 66 12.77 11.69 4.14
C HIS A 66 11.38 11.86 4.78
N LEU A 67 10.59 10.79 4.88
CA LEU A 67 9.29 10.81 5.55
C LEU A 67 9.41 11.16 7.04
N GLU A 68 10.41 10.60 7.73
CA GLU A 68 10.69 10.92 9.15
C GLU A 68 11.10 12.37 9.35
N LYS A 69 11.94 12.89 8.45
CA LYS A 69 12.31 14.31 8.44
C LYS A 69 11.08 15.19 8.28
N MET A 70 10.25 14.94 7.26
CA MET A 70 9.03 15.72 7.02
C MET A 70 8.06 15.63 8.19
N ARG A 71 7.91 14.46 8.82
CA ARG A 71 7.08 14.30 10.01
C ARG A 71 7.59 15.18 11.16
N THR A 72 8.89 15.19 11.40
CA THR A 72 9.51 15.98 12.48
C THR A 72 9.37 17.47 12.24
N GLU A 73 9.62 17.92 11.00
CA GLU A 73 9.43 19.32 10.60
C GLU A 73 7.97 19.75 10.76
N GLY A 74 7.02 18.93 10.30
CA GLY A 74 5.59 19.20 10.48
C GLY A 74 5.15 19.25 11.94
N LEU A 75 5.70 18.38 12.80
CA LEU A 75 5.45 18.42 14.25
C LEU A 75 6.05 19.66 14.90
N PHE A 76 7.25 20.08 14.48
CA PHE A 76 7.89 21.29 14.97
C PHE A 76 7.09 22.54 14.59
N GLU A 77 6.66 22.64 13.34
CA GLU A 77 5.81 23.73 12.85
C GLU A 77 4.45 23.75 13.55
N PHE A 78 3.83 22.57 13.73
CA PHE A 78 2.59 22.44 14.47
C PHE A 78 2.74 22.93 15.93
N ASN A 79 3.80 22.51 16.62
CA ASN A 79 4.09 22.92 18.00
C ASN A 79 4.41 24.42 18.11
N GLN A 80 5.09 25.02 17.12
CA GLN A 80 5.30 26.47 17.07
C GLN A 80 3.99 27.24 16.87
N ARG A 81 3.08 26.70 16.05
CA ARG A 81 1.86 27.39 15.65
C ARG A 81 0.72 27.28 16.66
N TYR A 82 0.63 26.15 17.38
CA TYR A 82 -0.49 25.87 18.30
C TYR A 82 -0.06 25.69 19.77
N GLY A 83 1.24 25.75 20.06
CA GLY A 83 1.79 25.51 21.40
C GLY A 83 1.86 24.01 21.75
N ASN A 84 2.84 23.64 22.58
CA ASN A 84 3.02 22.25 23.03
C ASN A 84 1.78 21.75 23.77
N ILE A 85 1.15 20.68 23.28
CA ILE A 85 0.23 19.89 24.10
C ILE A 85 1.13 19.00 24.98
N SER A 86 1.14 19.31 26.27
CA SER A 86 1.88 18.57 27.31
C SER A 86 1.25 17.21 27.59
#